data_AF-A0A6I4VAP3-F1
#
_entry.id   AF-A0A6I4VAP3-F1
#
_cell.length_a   1.000
_cell.length_b   1.000
_cell.length_c   1.000
_cell.angle_alpha   90.00
_cell.angle_beta   90.00
_cell.angle_gamma   90.00
#
_symmetry.space_group_name_H-M   'P 1'
#
loop_
_entity.id
_entity.type
_entity.pdbx_description
1 polymer ?
#
loop_
_entity_poly.entity_id
_entity_poly.type
_entity_poly.pdbx_seq_one_letter_code
_entity_poly.pdbx_strand_id
1 'polypeptide(L)' 'MSYNIAFLSQENKNKLKIDLIAASIAFKERYNMPVSIKMIERKYNKSNDLRKLFNQRLIFYRSISHNFSCLRYEYK' A
#
# COMPACT_ATOMS: atom_id res chain seq x y z
N MET A 1 -16.08 -21.81 4.06
CA MET A 1 -16.15 -20.54 4.80
C MET A 1 -15.91 -19.40 3.82
N SER A 2 -16.95 -18.63 3.48
CA SER A 2 -16.83 -17.52 2.53
C SER A 2 -16.34 -16.27 3.27
N TYR A 3 -15.10 -15.84 3.02
CA TYR A 3 -14.56 -14.58 3.56
C TYR A 3 -14.81 -13.46 2.54
N ASN A 4 -16.02 -12.93 2.51
CA ASN A 4 -16.37 -11.85 1.60
C ASN A 4 -16.06 -10.48 2.24
N ILE A 5 -15.09 -9.77 1.64
CA ILE A 5 -14.62 -8.45 2.03
C ILE A 5 -15.75 -7.41 2.03
N ALA A 6 -16.80 -7.63 1.22
CA ALA A 6 -17.95 -6.74 1.13
C ALA A 6 -18.76 -6.65 2.43
N PHE A 7 -18.80 -7.71 3.24
CA PHE A 7 -19.54 -7.73 4.52
C PHE A 7 -18.76 -7.13 5.70
N LEU A 8 -17.50 -6.74 5.50
CA LEU A 8 -16.72 -6.09 6.55
C LEU A 8 -17.25 -4.71 6.92
N SER A 9 -17.06 -4.33 8.19
CA SER A 9 -17.26 -2.95 8.67
C SER A 9 -16.39 -1.97 7.86
N GLN A 10 -16.88 -0.74 7.75
CA GLN A 10 -16.22 0.32 6.99
C GLN A 10 -14.80 0.61 7.51
N GLU A 11 -14.57 0.48 8.80
CA GLU A 11 -13.24 0.64 9.40
C GLU A 11 -12.24 -0.41 8.89
N ASN A 12 -12.66 -1.68 8.86
CA ASN A 12 -11.82 -2.76 8.37
C ASN A 12 -11.56 -2.62 6.87
N LYS A 13 -12.56 -2.18 6.10
CA LYS A 13 -12.38 -1.83 4.68
C LYS A 13 -11.35 -0.71 4.50
N ASN A 14 -11.34 0.30 5.36
CA ASN A 14 -10.37 1.39 5.31
C ASN A 14 -8.95 0.92 5.65
N LYS A 15 -8.79 0.04 6.64
CA LYS A 15 -7.49 -0.58 6.96
C LYS A 15 -6.96 -1.38 5.76
N LEU A 16 -7.81 -2.20 5.12
CA LEU A 16 -7.44 -2.96 3.93
C LEU A 16 -7.04 -2.06 2.75
N LYS A 17 -7.74 -0.94 2.54
CA LYS A 17 -7.37 0.04 1.51
C LYS A 17 -5.98 0.62 1.74
N ILE A 18 -5.63 0.91 3.00
CA ILE A 18 -4.30 1.44 3.34
C ILE A 18 -3.22 0.39 3.09
N ASP A 19 -3.47 -0.86 3.49
CA ASP A 19 -2.57 -1.99 3.22
C ASP A 19 -2.34 -2.13 1.70
N LEU A 20 -3.40 -2.07 0.90
CA LEU A 20 -3.33 -2.13 -0.56
C LEU A 20 -2.49 -0.98 -1.16
N ILE A 21 -2.66 0.24 -0.64
CA ILE A 21 -1.90 1.41 -1.08
C ILE A 21 -0.42 1.25 -0.73
N ALA A 22 -0.10 0.82 0.50
CA ALA A 22 1.28 0.60 0.94
C ALA A 22 1.98 -0.44 0.06
N ALA A 23 1.30 -1.55 -0.26
CA ALA A 23 1.79 -2.57 -1.18
C ALA A 23 2.02 -2.00 -2.58
N SER A 24 1.09 -1.17 -3.08
CA SER A 24 1.20 -0.55 -4.40
C SER A 24 2.39 0.40 -4.51
N ILE A 25 2.70 1.15 -3.45
CA ILE A 25 3.88 2.02 -3.41
C ILE A 25 5.14 1.19 -3.46
N ALA A 26 5.28 0.19 -2.59
CA ALA A 26 6.46 -0.67 -2.57
C ALA A 26 6.68 -1.41 -3.91
N PHE A 27 5.59 -1.83 -4.55
CA PHE A 27 5.64 -2.39 -5.90
C PHE A 27 6.18 -1.36 -6.91
N LYS A 28 5.58 -0.17 -6.99
CA LYS A 28 6.00 0.85 -7.95
C LYS A 28 7.44 1.35 -7.70
N GLU A 29 7.85 1.50 -6.43
CA GLU A 29 9.23 1.81 -6.04
C GLU A 29 10.21 0.75 -6.58
N ARG A 30 9.86 -0.55 -6.49
CA ARG A 30 10.69 -1.65 -7.00
C ARG A 30 10.89 -1.62 -8.52
N TYR A 31 9.89 -1.17 -9.27
CA TYR A 31 9.95 -1.07 -10.74
C TYR A 31 10.49 0.29 -11.22
N ASN A 32 10.99 1.14 -10.33
CA ASN A 32 11.43 2.52 -10.61
C ASN A 32 10.34 3.39 -11.27
N MET A 33 9.06 3.12 -11.00
CA MET A 33 7.96 3.97 -11.42
C MET A 33 7.83 5.18 -10.49
N PRO A 34 7.51 6.39 -11.00
CA PRO A 34 7.31 7.56 -10.16
C PRO A 34 6.05 7.42 -9.30
N VAL A 35 6.18 7.68 -7.99
CA VAL A 35 5.06 7.61 -7.02
C VAL A 35 5.02 8.85 -6.14
N SER A 36 3.87 9.51 -6.11
CA SER A 36 3.64 10.70 -5.26
C SER A 36 3.04 10.32 -3.90
N ILE A 37 3.91 9.98 -2.94
CA ILE A 37 3.52 9.61 -1.56
C ILE A 37 2.69 10.71 -0.88
N LYS A 38 3.07 11.98 -1.08
CA LYS A 38 2.40 13.16 -0.49
C LYS A 38 0.93 13.30 -0.93
N MET A 39 0.61 12.90 -2.16
CA MET A 39 -0.76 12.93 -2.67
C MET A 39 -1.61 11.83 -2.03
N ILE A 40 -1.01 10.66 -1.83
CA ILE A 40 -1.63 9.50 -1.21
C ILE A 40 -1.94 9.76 0.27
N GLU A 41 -0.99 10.35 1.00
CA GLU A 41 -1.21 10.73 2.40
C GLU A 41 -2.40 11.68 2.55
N ARG A 42 -2.50 12.69 1.67
CA ARG A 42 -3.63 13.65 1.69
C ARG A 42 -4.97 12.99 1.38
N LYS A 43 -4.99 12.01 0.46
CA LYS A 43 -6.23 11.38 -0.01
C LYS A 43 -6.74 10.30 0.95
N TYR A 44 -5.85 9.52 1.56
CA TYR A 44 -6.21 8.31 2.29
C TYR A 44 -5.80 8.30 3.77
N ASN A 45 -4.76 9.06 4.16
CA ASN A 45 -4.24 9.07 5.53
C ASN A 45 -4.71 10.32 6.30
N LYS A 46 -6.03 10.56 6.31
CA LYS A 46 -6.62 11.74 6.96
C LYS A 46 -6.69 11.61 8.49
N SER A 47 -6.67 10.38 9.03
CA SER A 47 -6.70 10.11 10.47
C SER A 47 -5.34 9.62 10.97
N ASN A 48 -4.98 10.00 12.21
CA ASN A 48 -3.68 9.69 12.81
C ASN A 48 -3.42 8.18 12.93
N ASP A 49 -4.45 7.39 13.22
CA ASP A 49 -4.30 5.93 13.41
C ASP A 49 -4.02 5.21 12.09
N LEU A 50 -4.73 5.64 11.05
CA LEU A 50 -4.55 5.14 9.68
C LEU A 50 -3.15 5.48 9.14
N ARG A 51 -2.61 6.64 9.50
CA ARG A 51 -1.25 7.04 9.12
C ARG A 51 -0.18 6.21 9.81
N LYS A 52 -0.37 5.85 11.09
CA LYS A 52 0.53 4.93 11.81
C LYS A 52 0.54 3.55 11.16
N LEU A 53 -0.64 3.01 10.85
CA LEU A 53 -0.77 1.73 10.13
C LEU A 53 -0.07 1.76 8.78
N PHE A 54 -0.28 2.83 8.00
CA PHE A 54 0.38 3.00 6.71
C PHE A 54 1.91 2.92 6.82
N ASN A 55 2.51 3.64 7.77
CA ASN A 55 3.96 3.64 7.95
C ASN A 55 4.50 2.24 8.31
N GLN A 56 3.84 1.55 9.24
CA GLN A 56 4.21 0.18 9.62
C GLN A 56 4.16 -0.77 8.41
N ARG A 57 3.12 -0.66 7.60
CA ARG A 57 2.91 -1.50 6.42
C ARG A 57 3.89 -1.19 5.29
N LEU A 58 4.24 0.08 5.12
CA LEU A 58 5.19 0.48 4.10
C LEU A 58 6.59 -0.07 4.40
N ILE A 59 7.01 -0.05 5.67
CA ILE A 59 8.26 -0.69 6.12
C ILE A 59 8.21 -2.21 5.84
N PHE A 60 7.11 -2.87 6.17
CA PHE A 60 6.92 -4.30 5.92
C PHE A 60 6.95 -4.66 4.44
N TYR A 61 6.32 -3.87 3.56
CA TYR A 61 6.34 -4.16 2.13
C TYR A 61 7.70 -3.84 1.48
N ARG A 62 8.48 -2.90 2.02
CA ARG A 62 9.86 -2.65 1.58
C ARG A 62 10.82 -3.77 1.98
N SER A 63 10.64 -4.40 3.14
CA SER A 63 11.45 -5.58 3.48
C SER A 63 11.07 -6.77 2.60
N ILE A 64 9.79 -6.94 2.30
CA ILE A 64 9.30 -7.98 1.39
C ILE A 64 9.76 -7.76 -0.05
N SER A 65 9.79 -6.51 -0.54
CA SER A 65 10.15 -6.22 -1.93
C SER A 65 11.57 -6.67 -2.27
N HIS A 66 12.46 -6.74 -1.28
CA HIS A 66 13.81 -7.25 -1.43
C HIS A 66 13.87 -8.75 -1.80
N ASN A 67 12.86 -9.53 -1.41
CA ASN A 67 12.80 -10.97 -1.71
C ASN A 67 12.33 -11.29 -3.13
N PHE A 68 11.93 -10.29 -3.92
CA PHE A 68 11.33 -10.50 -5.22
C PHE A 68 12.20 -9.94 -6.37
N SER A 69 12.20 -10.60 -7.53
CA SER A 69 13.06 -10.28 -8.68
C SER A 69 12.66 -9.00 -9.42
N CYS A 70 13.53 -8.00 -9.55
CA CYS A 70 13.20 -6.80 -10.33
C CYS A 70 13.25 -7.08 -11.84
N LEU A 71 12.12 -6.97 -12.55
CA LEU A 71 12.14 -6.75 -13.99
C LEU A 71 12.17 -5.24 -14.26
N ARG A 72 12.93 -4.83 -15.28
CA ARG A 72 13.04 -3.43 -15.67
C ARG A 72 11.71 -3.02 -16.32
N TYR A 73 11.04 -2.00 -15.76
CA TYR A 73 9.83 -1.47 -16.39
C TYR A 73 10.24 -0.63 -17.61
N GLU A 74 9.98 -1.16 -18.79
CA GLU A 74 10.13 -0.42 -20.04
C GLU A 74 8.80 0.28 -20.35
N TYR A 75 8.82 1.61 -20.36
CA TYR A 75 7.68 2.39 -20.85
C TYR A 75 7.60 2.19 -22.36
N LYS A 76 6.62 1.44 -22.84
CA LYS A 76 6.29 1.33 -24.27
C LYS A 76 5.23 2.35 -24.65
#